data_AF-A0A9W9VJH3-F1
#
_entry.id   AF-A0A9W9VJH3-F1
#
_cell.length_a   1.000
_cell.length_b   1.000
_cell.length_c   1.000
_cell.angle_alpha   90.00
_cell.angle_beta   90.00
_cell.angle_gamma   90.00
#
_symmetry.space_group_name_H-M   'P 1'
#
loop_
_entity.id
_entity.type
_entity.pdbx_description
1 polymer ?
#
loop_
_entity_poly.entity_id
_entity_poly.type
_entity_poly.pdbx_seq_one_letter_code
_entity_poly.pdbx_strand_id
1 'polypeptide(L)'
;MDVRERLKMLLEGDPGLKDLNANLNKAQAVQPAQPSRGPDGVVSADESNEAKQAVSGYALPVDFDPEHGMEYPASGQFPLSYIRTHVVGQLVESDDDLTEIDQDVRTPGHTPKIHRDVSDVLKDSGDIFDEEPVTAIQVPISFTPAVTMARYPFKYLYGENFKRVNERFYVGNKFWNRTWDLFYLPVPMAISQAPFLLITTMQAQSFLDEINSALKLKLTLTGVHKEGLVIEINNEKLPRPLYLGRSSSPDRKARLENRVPSPLENWGPWAQLVEPHVFKEFEKKVKQSIATIKNKRHNKQAARDVQMQKLHESLARAQAYFGLRPALQPNVTQPSFANGQIGAIDVLKPVKWAFQDAPIFICVDLEWMDRYGWLTEVGISTLDMMDLEGVVPGDYGQMWMKQVRSRHLRVTEFRHWVNDTYTTGCPGNFRFGESEMIPSNDIGKVVDAVFHPPYMVPIKEGKITSYKQQKRTVILVGFDLHGDISHLQRAGSKVFNNLGKPSSVVRETLDVAELYRVDAGESQKRGLRAMLGNLNILCADLHNAGNDAYFTLHALVRLMLRVAGEKPWGYEDGEPNVDPEVEPKDNPKVTINPKDKPDFESMAAQFEEAGNKTDDTPVWSH
;
A
#
# COMPACT_ATOMS: atom_id res chain seq x y z
N MET A 1 49.50 6.53 27.05
CA MET A 1 49.62 6.16 25.63
C MET A 1 48.81 7.15 24.85
N ASP A 2 49.47 7.90 23.99
CA ASP A 2 48.84 8.90 23.12
C ASP A 2 48.05 8.20 21.99
N VAL A 3 46.98 8.82 21.51
CA VAL A 3 46.22 8.37 20.35
C VAL A 3 47.13 8.29 19.12
N ARG A 4 48.13 9.18 19.00
CA ARG A 4 49.15 9.11 17.93
C ARG A 4 50.03 7.87 18.01
N GLU A 5 50.38 7.37 19.19
CA GLU A 5 51.16 6.13 19.34
C GLU A 5 50.34 4.92 18.89
N ARG A 6 49.05 4.85 19.25
CA ARG A 6 48.14 3.80 18.79
C ARG A 6 47.94 3.83 17.28
N LEU A 7 47.77 5.02 16.69
CA LEU A 7 47.62 5.16 15.24
C LEU A 7 48.90 4.76 14.49
N LYS A 8 50.07 5.06 15.06
CA LYS A 8 51.36 4.66 14.49
C LYS A 8 51.57 3.14 14.50
N MET A 9 51.23 2.47 15.60
CA MET A 9 51.26 1.00 15.68
C MET A 9 50.27 0.32 14.71
N LEU A 10 49.15 0.96 14.39
CA LEU A 10 48.17 0.47 13.40
C LEU A 10 48.63 0.60 11.94
N LEU A 11 49.62 1.46 11.66
CA LEU A 11 50.07 1.79 10.30
C LEU A 11 51.43 1.19 9.92
N GLU A 12 52.16 0.59 10.86
CA GLU A 12 53.49 -0.02 10.60
C GLU A 12 53.43 -1.44 10.01
N GLY A 13 52.23 -1.98 9.73
CA GLY A 13 52.03 -3.35 9.24
C GLY A 13 51.65 -3.51 7.76
N ASP A 14 51.17 -2.47 7.09
CA ASP A 14 50.54 -2.59 5.75
C ASP A 14 51.33 -1.86 4.64
N PRO A 15 52.00 -2.59 3.73
CA PRO A 15 52.74 -1.98 2.63
C PRO A 15 51.85 -1.38 1.52
N GLY A 16 50.52 -1.55 1.55
CA GLY A 16 49.58 -1.01 0.57
C GLY A 16 49.25 0.48 0.72
N LEU A 17 49.62 1.12 1.83
CA LEU A 17 49.21 2.49 2.19
C LEU A 17 50.15 3.61 1.72
N LYS A 18 51.10 3.33 0.83
CA LYS A 18 52.16 4.29 0.43
C LYS A 18 51.77 5.36 -0.60
N ASP A 19 50.64 5.20 -1.31
CA ASP A 19 50.33 6.02 -2.51
C ASP A 19 49.14 6.99 -2.34
N LEU A 20 48.65 7.25 -1.13
CA LEU A 20 47.64 8.31 -0.90
C LEU A 20 48.28 9.69 -0.72
N ASN A 21 48.23 10.46 -1.81
CA ASN A 21 48.75 11.81 -1.94
C ASN A 21 47.93 12.84 -1.14
N ALA A 22 48.47 13.32 -0.02
CA ALA A 22 47.84 14.32 0.84
C ALA A 22 48.38 15.73 0.56
N ASN A 23 47.59 16.58 -0.10
CA ASN A 23 47.91 18.00 -0.31
C ASN A 23 46.65 18.88 -0.19
N LEU A 24 46.37 19.32 1.04
CA LEU A 24 45.43 20.40 1.35
C LEU A 24 46.05 21.30 2.41
N ASN A 25 46.55 22.47 1.98
CA ASN A 25 46.70 23.70 2.80
C ASN A 25 47.44 24.80 2.00
N LYS A 26 46.71 25.86 1.62
CA LYS A 26 47.22 27.24 1.47
C LYS A 26 46.04 28.20 1.34
N ALA A 27 46.07 29.29 2.11
CA ALA A 27 45.00 30.28 2.24
C ALA A 27 45.40 31.63 1.59
N GLN A 28 44.43 32.49 1.27
CA GLN A 28 44.36 33.88 1.80
C GLN A 28 43.09 34.64 1.36
N ALA A 29 42.82 35.78 2.03
CA ALA A 29 41.58 36.57 2.01
C ALA A 29 41.54 37.71 0.96
N VAL A 30 40.37 38.39 0.82
CA VAL A 30 40.15 39.87 0.96
C VAL A 30 38.82 40.36 0.32
N GLN A 31 37.89 40.84 1.17
CA GLN A 31 36.97 42.02 1.13
C GLN A 31 36.17 42.51 -0.14
N PRO A 32 35.10 43.37 0.04
CA PRO A 32 33.83 43.26 -0.72
C PRO A 32 33.38 44.50 -1.56
N ALA A 33 32.08 44.53 -1.93
CA ALA A 33 31.24 45.61 -2.53
C ALA A 33 31.09 45.58 -4.08
N GLN A 34 29.97 46.00 -4.74
CA GLN A 34 28.59 46.39 -4.36
C GLN A 34 27.64 46.27 -5.61
N PRO A 35 26.31 46.55 -5.56
CA PRO A 35 25.32 46.04 -6.53
C PRO A 35 24.88 47.03 -7.64
N SER A 36 24.15 46.53 -8.66
CA SER A 36 23.21 47.36 -9.44
C SER A 36 22.13 46.63 -10.26
N ARG A 37 20.87 47.06 -10.07
CA ARG A 37 19.79 47.29 -11.08
C ARG A 37 19.15 46.11 -11.86
N GLY A 38 17.83 45.94 -11.65
CA GLY A 38 16.85 45.57 -12.70
C GLY A 38 16.34 46.82 -13.46
N PRO A 39 15.10 46.88 -14.01
CA PRO A 39 14.00 45.91 -13.95
C PRO A 39 13.33 45.64 -15.34
N ASP A 40 12.01 45.44 -15.37
CA ASP A 40 11.04 45.19 -16.47
C ASP A 40 10.80 43.68 -16.74
N GLY A 41 9.62 43.07 -16.62
CA GLY A 41 8.21 43.49 -16.79
C GLY A 41 7.56 42.52 -17.82
N VAL A 42 6.30 42.05 -17.82
CA VAL A 42 5.04 42.33 -17.11
C VAL A 42 4.13 41.07 -17.20
N VAL A 43 3.44 40.69 -16.10
CA VAL A 43 2.00 40.29 -15.90
C VAL A 43 1.19 39.87 -17.17
N SER A 44 0.28 38.86 -17.26
CA SER A 44 -0.74 38.18 -16.40
C SER A 44 -1.09 36.77 -17.02
N ALA A 45 -2.02 35.89 -16.59
CA ALA A 45 -2.84 35.58 -15.39
C ALA A 45 -3.51 34.17 -15.59
N ASP A 46 -4.56 33.82 -14.81
CA ASP A 46 -5.52 32.68 -14.91
C ASP A 46 -4.91 31.25 -14.94
N GLU A 47 -4.91 30.40 -13.89
CA GLU A 47 -5.97 29.98 -12.93
C GLU A 47 -7.26 29.47 -13.62
N SER A 48 -7.91 28.35 -13.28
CA SER A 48 -7.81 27.31 -12.22
C SER A 48 -8.48 26.02 -12.81
N ASN A 49 -8.38 24.78 -12.32
CA ASN A 49 -8.55 24.21 -10.97
C ASN A 49 -8.07 22.73 -10.97
N GLU A 50 -7.17 22.33 -10.07
CA GLU A 50 -7.05 20.93 -9.62
C GLU A 50 -7.04 20.89 -8.09
N ALA A 51 -7.82 19.96 -7.52
CA ALA A 51 -8.09 19.93 -6.09
C ALA A 51 -6.90 19.37 -5.29
N LYS A 52 -6.43 20.13 -4.31
CA LYS A 52 -5.29 19.78 -3.46
C LYS A 52 -5.61 18.57 -2.57
N GLN A 53 -4.93 17.44 -2.76
CA GLN A 53 -4.74 16.44 -1.70
C GLN A 53 -3.67 16.95 -0.72
N ALA A 54 -4.11 17.56 0.38
CA ALA A 54 -3.24 17.95 1.48
C ALA A 54 -3.08 16.80 2.49
N VAL A 55 -2.07 15.94 2.27
CA VAL A 55 -1.58 15.01 3.30
C VAL A 55 -0.26 15.57 3.81
N SER A 56 -0.33 16.50 4.78
CA SER A 56 0.86 17.00 5.47
C SER A 56 1.16 16.11 6.67
N GLY A 57 2.30 15.44 6.62
CA GLY A 57 2.78 14.56 7.66
C GLY A 57 4.07 13.90 7.19
N TYR A 58 5.21 14.47 7.58
CA TYR A 58 6.52 13.92 7.23
C TYR A 58 6.64 12.49 7.78
N ALA A 59 6.90 11.55 6.89
CA ALA A 59 7.26 10.18 7.26
C ALA A 59 8.77 10.10 7.53
N LEU A 60 9.18 9.22 8.44
CA LEU A 60 10.60 8.87 8.58
C LEU A 60 11.15 8.31 7.25
N PRO A 61 12.41 8.61 6.87
CA PRO A 61 13.03 8.02 5.69
C PRO A 61 12.96 6.49 5.73
N VAL A 62 12.74 5.88 4.56
CA VAL A 62 12.56 4.42 4.42
C VAL A 62 13.77 3.64 4.95
N ASP A 63 14.95 4.25 4.88
CA ASP A 63 16.24 3.70 5.27
C ASP A 63 16.75 4.26 6.63
N PHE A 64 15.85 4.80 7.47
CA PHE A 64 16.22 5.28 8.82
C PHE A 64 16.58 4.11 9.73
N ASP A 65 17.88 3.88 9.93
CA ASP A 65 18.45 2.90 10.85
C ASP A 65 18.96 3.57 12.15
N PRO A 66 18.15 3.61 13.21
CA PRO A 66 18.52 4.24 14.47
C PRO A 66 19.55 3.46 15.30
N GLU A 67 19.96 2.25 14.89
CA GLU A 67 21.03 1.50 15.56
C GLU A 67 22.41 2.16 15.35
N HIS A 68 22.57 2.95 14.29
CA HIS A 68 23.77 3.73 13.98
C HIS A 68 23.71 5.16 14.53
N GLY A 69 23.95 5.32 15.84
CA GLY A 69 24.33 6.61 16.44
C GLY A 69 23.40 7.20 17.50
N MET A 70 22.31 6.52 17.88
CA MET A 70 21.39 6.98 18.94
C MET A 70 21.49 6.10 20.20
N GLU A 71 21.86 6.69 21.34
CA GLU A 71 21.78 5.99 22.63
C GLU A 71 20.32 5.89 23.11
N TYR A 72 19.82 4.65 23.27
CA TYR A 72 18.46 4.38 23.72
C TYR A 72 18.31 4.45 25.25
N PRO A 73 17.31 5.16 25.80
CA PRO A 73 17.00 5.09 27.22
C PRO A 73 16.40 3.72 27.61
N ALA A 74 16.85 3.16 28.73
CA ALA A 74 16.59 1.78 29.16
C ALA A 74 15.13 1.42 29.49
N SER A 75 14.19 2.37 29.44
CA SER A 75 12.79 2.18 29.88
C SER A 75 11.76 2.13 28.75
N GLY A 76 12.18 2.22 27.48
CA GLY A 76 11.26 2.20 26.32
C GLY A 76 10.30 3.40 26.23
N GLN A 77 10.44 4.39 27.10
CA GLN A 77 9.61 5.59 27.13
C GLN A 77 10.19 6.66 26.19
N PHE A 78 9.59 6.80 25.01
CA PHE A 78 9.78 7.96 24.14
C PHE A 78 8.65 8.98 24.40
N PRO A 79 8.83 9.99 25.27
CA PRO A 79 8.01 11.18 25.16
C PRO A 79 8.28 11.80 23.78
N LEU A 80 7.23 12.14 23.02
CA LEU A 80 7.35 12.67 21.66
C LEU A 80 8.12 14.01 21.56
N SER A 81 8.39 14.67 22.68
CA SER A 81 9.39 15.74 22.77
C SER A 81 10.78 15.30 22.28
N TYR A 82 11.16 14.03 22.46
CA TYR A 82 12.44 13.49 22.00
C TYR A 82 12.53 13.41 20.46
N ILE A 83 11.48 12.90 19.79
CA ILE A 83 11.40 12.89 18.32
C ILE A 83 11.38 14.32 17.77
N ARG A 84 10.60 15.22 18.40
CA ARG A 84 10.53 16.64 18.02
C ARG A 84 11.86 17.39 18.18
N THR A 85 12.69 17.03 19.16
CA THR A 85 13.98 17.71 19.41
C THR A 85 15.15 17.10 18.64
N HIS A 86 15.22 15.77 18.51
CA HIS A 86 16.42 15.09 18.00
C HIS A 86 16.30 14.59 16.55
N VAL A 87 15.08 14.39 16.02
CA VAL A 87 14.87 13.95 14.62
C VAL A 87 14.48 15.12 13.71
N VAL A 88 13.98 16.22 14.27
CA VAL A 88 13.45 17.39 13.52
C VAL A 88 14.26 18.67 13.78
N GLY A 89 15.35 18.61 14.57
CA GLY A 89 15.91 19.79 15.23
C GLY A 89 17.42 19.88 15.38
N GLN A 90 18.23 19.38 14.43
CA GLN A 90 19.63 19.83 14.29
C GLN A 90 20.23 19.56 12.90
N LEU A 91 19.70 20.25 11.88
CA LEU A 91 20.58 20.69 10.79
C LEU A 91 21.40 21.84 11.36
N VAL A 92 22.70 21.60 11.58
CA VAL A 92 23.65 22.70 11.76
C VAL A 92 23.71 23.43 10.43
N GLU A 93 23.38 24.72 10.44
CA GLU A 93 23.63 25.61 9.30
C GLU A 93 25.14 25.71 9.08
N SER A 94 25.67 24.86 8.20
CA SER A 94 26.96 25.09 7.57
C SER A 94 26.71 25.85 6.27
N ASP A 95 26.85 27.17 6.32
CA ASP A 95 27.08 27.99 5.13
C ASP A 95 28.30 27.41 4.38
N ASP A 96 28.08 26.84 3.20
CA ASP A 96 29.12 26.68 2.18
C ASP A 96 28.47 26.65 0.78
N ASP A 97 28.89 27.59 -0.06
CA ASP A 97 28.41 27.79 -1.44
C ASP A 97 28.67 26.56 -2.32
N LEU A 98 27.63 26.05 -3.00
CA LEU A 98 27.79 25.26 -4.22
C LEU A 98 26.70 25.58 -5.24
N THR A 99 26.96 26.59 -6.08
CA THR A 99 26.29 26.75 -7.37
C THR A 99 27.03 26.01 -8.49
N GLU A 100 26.24 25.30 -9.30
CA GLU A 100 26.46 24.93 -10.70
C GLU A 100 27.42 23.80 -11.13
N ILE A 101 26.90 22.99 -12.08
CA ILE A 101 27.58 22.08 -13.05
C ILE A 101 28.11 20.74 -12.45
N ASP A 102 27.93 19.55 -13.05
CA ASP A 102 27.31 19.14 -14.32
C ASP A 102 26.50 17.84 -14.16
N GLN A 103 25.57 17.56 -15.08
CA GLN A 103 24.99 16.23 -15.26
C GLN A 103 25.59 15.54 -16.49
N ASP A 104 26.66 14.75 -16.33
CA ASP A 104 26.71 13.44 -17.02
C ASP A 104 27.86 12.50 -16.57
N VAL A 105 27.78 11.27 -17.11
CA VAL A 105 28.81 10.20 -17.19
C VAL A 105 28.74 9.11 -16.11
N ARG A 106 28.10 7.99 -16.49
CA ARG A 106 28.74 6.65 -16.45
C ARG A 106 28.27 5.72 -17.57
N THR A 107 28.95 5.89 -18.70
CA THR A 107 29.36 4.91 -19.74
C THR A 107 28.87 3.45 -19.67
N PRO A 108 28.40 2.91 -20.82
CA PRO A 108 28.40 1.48 -21.12
C PRO A 108 29.48 1.03 -22.12
N GLY A 109 30.08 -0.14 -21.84
CA GLY A 109 30.56 -1.18 -22.78
C GLY A 109 31.20 -0.81 -24.13
N HIS A 110 32.52 -0.97 -24.23
CA HIS A 110 33.31 -0.84 -25.46
C HIS A 110 33.24 -2.10 -26.36
N THR A 111 32.98 -1.94 -27.66
CA THR A 111 33.48 -2.84 -28.74
C THR A 111 33.92 -2.01 -29.96
N PRO A 112 34.84 -2.50 -30.82
CA PRO A 112 35.65 -1.62 -31.67
C PRO A 112 35.09 -1.37 -33.08
N LYS A 113 35.31 -0.15 -33.60
CA LYS A 113 35.00 0.22 -34.98
C LYS A 113 36.04 -0.36 -35.95
N ILE A 114 35.58 -0.95 -37.06
CA ILE A 114 36.40 -1.12 -38.27
C ILE A 114 36.12 0.08 -39.18
N HIS A 115 37.17 0.81 -39.55
CA HIS A 115 37.10 1.94 -40.47
C HIS A 115 37.23 1.45 -41.92
N ARG A 116 36.31 1.86 -42.80
CA ARG A 116 36.57 1.94 -44.24
C ARG A 116 35.83 3.14 -44.82
N ASP A 117 36.61 4.15 -45.19
CA ASP A 117 36.22 5.10 -46.22
C ASP A 117 36.09 4.38 -47.57
N VAL A 118 35.24 4.91 -48.44
CA VAL A 118 35.61 5.55 -49.72
C VAL A 118 34.32 6.09 -50.34
N SER A 119 34.31 7.38 -50.64
CA SER A 119 33.36 8.01 -51.55
C SER A 119 33.77 7.75 -53.00
N ASP A 120 32.82 7.35 -53.88
CA ASP A 120 32.50 8.11 -55.11
C ASP A 120 31.64 7.32 -56.12
N VAL A 121 31.13 8.08 -57.10
CA VAL A 121 30.53 7.69 -58.39
C VAL A 121 29.03 7.36 -58.37
N LEU A 122 28.25 8.43 -58.53
CA LEU A 122 27.01 8.43 -59.31
C LEU A 122 27.24 7.87 -60.71
N LYS A 123 26.41 6.89 -61.13
CA LYS A 123 25.89 6.79 -62.51
C LYS A 123 24.68 5.85 -62.61
N ASP A 124 23.52 6.46 -62.50
CA ASP A 124 22.37 6.35 -63.42
C ASP A 124 22.32 5.14 -64.38
N SER A 125 21.30 4.28 -64.21
CA SER A 125 20.56 3.66 -65.32
C SER A 125 19.41 2.76 -64.83
N GLY A 126 18.21 2.93 -65.41
CA GLY A 126 17.29 1.81 -65.69
C GLY A 126 16.08 1.65 -64.77
N ASP A 127 14.94 2.17 -65.20
CA ASP A 127 13.62 1.73 -64.74
C ASP A 127 13.42 0.21 -64.94
N ILE A 128 13.06 -0.51 -63.88
CA ILE A 128 12.18 -1.68 -63.96
C ILE A 128 11.15 -1.57 -62.82
N PHE A 129 10.03 -0.94 -63.13
CA PHE A 129 8.79 -1.20 -62.40
C PHE A 129 8.27 -2.57 -62.85
N ASP A 130 8.57 -3.61 -62.07
CA ASP A 130 7.74 -4.82 -62.09
C ASP A 130 6.41 -4.49 -61.39
N GLU A 131 5.51 -3.81 -62.12
CA GLU A 131 4.09 -3.89 -61.86
C GLU A 131 3.63 -5.33 -62.14
N GLU A 132 3.81 -6.24 -61.17
CA GLU A 132 2.89 -7.36 -61.09
C GLU A 132 1.47 -6.77 -60.98
N PRO A 133 0.54 -7.16 -61.87
CA PRO A 133 -0.78 -6.55 -61.91
C PRO A 133 -1.43 -6.73 -60.55
N VAL A 134 -1.88 -5.62 -59.96
CA VAL A 134 -2.66 -5.63 -58.72
C VAL A 134 -4.03 -6.24 -59.05
N THR A 135 -4.09 -7.57 -59.14
CA THR A 135 -5.32 -8.34 -59.05
C THR A 135 -6.06 -7.81 -57.85
N ALA A 136 -7.23 -7.21 -58.09
CA ALA A 136 -8.01 -6.54 -57.06
C ALA A 136 -8.16 -7.48 -55.87
N ILE A 137 -7.41 -7.19 -54.79
CA ILE A 137 -7.36 -8.07 -53.63
C ILE A 137 -8.79 -8.14 -53.12
N GLN A 138 -9.41 -9.33 -53.25
CA GLN A 138 -10.75 -9.56 -52.74
C GLN A 138 -10.71 -9.22 -51.25
N VAL A 139 -11.26 -8.06 -50.89
CA VAL A 139 -11.20 -7.56 -49.52
C VAL A 139 -11.90 -8.61 -48.67
N PRO A 140 -11.19 -9.28 -47.74
CA PRO A 140 -11.77 -10.41 -47.03
C PRO A 140 -13.04 -9.97 -46.31
N ILE A 141 -14.15 -10.66 -46.57
CA ILE A 141 -15.43 -10.33 -45.91
C ILE A 141 -15.51 -10.89 -44.48
N SER A 142 -14.55 -11.73 -44.09
CA SER A 142 -14.54 -12.46 -42.82
C SER A 142 -13.17 -12.43 -42.15
N PHE A 143 -13.14 -12.03 -40.89
CA PHE A 143 -11.94 -11.89 -40.06
C PHE A 143 -12.05 -12.62 -38.73
N THR A 144 -10.90 -12.93 -38.15
CA THR A 144 -10.76 -13.62 -36.86
C THR A 144 -9.81 -12.81 -35.94
N PRO A 145 -10.13 -12.63 -34.64
CA PRO A 145 -9.24 -11.93 -33.70
C PRO A 145 -7.88 -12.61 -33.53
N ALA A 146 -6.81 -11.94 -33.99
CA ALA A 146 -5.46 -12.50 -34.06
C ALA A 146 -4.94 -12.91 -32.67
N VAL A 147 -5.17 -12.06 -31.67
CA VAL A 147 -4.75 -12.30 -30.26
C VAL A 147 -5.55 -13.45 -29.63
N THR A 148 -6.78 -13.70 -30.06
CA THR A 148 -7.56 -14.86 -29.60
C THR A 148 -7.03 -16.14 -30.22
N MET A 149 -6.68 -16.15 -31.51
CA MET A 149 -6.08 -17.33 -32.15
C MET A 149 -4.71 -17.68 -31.58
N ALA A 150 -3.90 -16.67 -31.23
CA ALA A 150 -2.66 -16.84 -30.48
C ALA A 150 -2.85 -17.47 -29.09
N ARG A 151 -4.09 -17.46 -28.57
CA ARG A 151 -4.48 -18.00 -27.25
C ARG A 151 -5.50 -19.15 -27.34
N TYR A 152 -5.80 -19.65 -28.53
CA TYR A 152 -6.86 -20.64 -28.78
C TYR A 152 -6.79 -21.87 -27.85
N PRO A 153 -5.64 -22.56 -27.65
CA PRO A 153 -5.60 -23.73 -26.78
C PRO A 153 -6.02 -23.40 -25.35
N PHE A 154 -5.57 -22.28 -24.80
CA PHE A 154 -5.88 -21.84 -23.43
C PHE A 154 -7.35 -21.46 -23.19
N LYS A 155 -8.16 -21.29 -24.26
CA LYS A 155 -9.57 -20.89 -24.16
C LYS A 155 -10.56 -21.95 -24.62
N TYR A 156 -10.15 -22.81 -25.56
CA TYR A 156 -11.07 -23.75 -26.23
C TYR A 156 -10.68 -25.22 -26.09
N LEU A 157 -9.54 -25.54 -25.48
CA LEU A 157 -9.07 -26.91 -25.27
C LEU A 157 -8.87 -27.21 -23.77
N TYR A 158 -9.00 -28.49 -23.43
CA TYR A 158 -8.86 -28.99 -22.07
C TYR A 158 -8.06 -30.31 -22.07
N GLY A 159 -7.43 -30.63 -20.93
CA GLY A 159 -6.71 -31.89 -20.72
C GLY A 159 -5.61 -32.16 -21.76
N GLU A 160 -5.51 -33.41 -22.20
CA GLU A 160 -4.44 -33.88 -23.08
C GLU A 160 -4.41 -33.17 -24.45
N ASN A 161 -5.57 -32.78 -24.98
CA ASN A 161 -5.66 -32.04 -26.25
C ASN A 161 -5.10 -30.62 -26.13
N PHE A 162 -5.28 -29.96 -24.97
CA PHE A 162 -4.64 -28.67 -24.69
C PHE A 162 -3.11 -28.80 -24.74
N LYS A 163 -2.57 -29.78 -24.00
CA LYS A 163 -1.12 -30.01 -23.89
C LYS A 163 -0.48 -30.25 -25.26
N ARG A 164 -0.99 -31.24 -26.00
CA ARG A 164 -0.48 -31.64 -27.33
C ARG A 164 -0.52 -30.50 -28.36
N VAL A 165 -1.57 -29.68 -28.36
CA VAL A 165 -1.68 -28.51 -29.26
C VAL A 165 -0.72 -27.40 -28.84
N ASN A 166 -0.66 -27.08 -27.54
CA ASN A 166 0.18 -26.01 -27.03
C ASN A 166 1.68 -26.26 -27.28
N GLU A 167 2.18 -27.45 -26.91
CA GLU A 167 3.58 -27.83 -27.08
C GLU A 167 4.02 -27.80 -28.55
N ARG A 168 3.18 -28.33 -29.44
CA ARG A 168 3.52 -28.43 -30.87
C ARG A 168 3.45 -27.08 -31.59
N PHE A 169 2.42 -26.27 -31.35
CA PHE A 169 2.08 -25.11 -32.20
C PHE A 169 2.20 -23.73 -31.53
N TYR A 170 2.34 -23.64 -30.20
CA TYR A 170 2.26 -22.35 -29.47
C TYR A 170 3.48 -22.03 -28.61
N VAL A 171 4.06 -23.02 -27.91
CA VAL A 171 5.26 -22.85 -27.06
C VAL A 171 6.40 -22.17 -27.84
N GLY A 172 7.07 -21.20 -27.22
CA GLY A 172 8.19 -20.48 -27.84
C GLY A 172 7.78 -19.50 -28.94
N ASN A 173 6.62 -18.85 -28.79
CA ASN A 173 6.05 -17.90 -29.78
C ASN A 173 5.81 -18.49 -31.18
N LYS A 174 5.76 -19.82 -31.33
CA LYS A 174 5.54 -20.52 -32.61
C LYS A 174 4.37 -19.98 -33.42
N PHE A 175 3.28 -19.56 -32.77
CA PHE A 175 2.16 -18.90 -33.45
C PHE A 175 2.59 -17.60 -34.15
N TRP A 176 3.31 -16.70 -33.48
CA TRP A 176 3.74 -15.41 -34.05
C TRP A 176 4.98 -15.49 -34.94
N ASN A 177 5.71 -16.61 -34.90
CA ASN A 177 6.77 -16.95 -35.86
C ASN A 177 6.23 -17.49 -37.21
N ARG A 178 4.90 -17.56 -37.38
CA ARG A 178 4.25 -17.87 -38.66
C ARG A 178 3.91 -16.59 -39.42
N THR A 179 3.78 -16.72 -40.73
CA THR A 179 3.33 -15.63 -41.60
C THR A 179 1.83 -15.36 -41.41
N TRP A 180 1.49 -14.14 -41.01
CA TRP A 180 0.14 -13.63 -40.88
C TRP A 180 -0.01 -12.29 -41.60
N ASP A 181 -1.12 -12.13 -42.31
CA ASP A 181 -1.52 -10.82 -42.84
C ASP A 181 -2.38 -10.12 -41.78
N LEU A 182 -1.82 -9.08 -41.16
CA LEU A 182 -2.46 -8.39 -40.04
C LEU A 182 -3.32 -7.23 -40.53
N PHE A 183 -4.51 -7.14 -39.96
CA PHE A 183 -5.45 -6.05 -40.13
C PHE A 183 -5.78 -5.44 -38.78
N TYR A 184 -6.26 -4.20 -38.75
CA TYR A 184 -6.89 -3.62 -37.56
C TYR A 184 -8.25 -3.03 -37.91
N LEU A 185 -9.16 -3.06 -36.94
CA LEU A 185 -10.41 -2.32 -37.01
C LEU A 185 -10.35 -1.17 -36.00
N PRO A 186 -10.53 0.10 -36.44
CA PRO A 186 -10.70 1.22 -35.50
C PRO A 186 -11.93 0.96 -34.60
N VAL A 187 -11.72 1.00 -33.29
CA VAL A 187 -12.77 0.82 -32.28
C VAL A 187 -12.66 1.91 -31.21
N PRO A 188 -13.77 2.31 -30.57
CA PRO A 188 -13.72 3.31 -29.52
C PRO A 188 -12.98 2.85 -28.26
N MET A 189 -12.34 3.78 -27.56
CA MET A 189 -11.67 3.55 -26.26
C MET A 189 -12.58 2.86 -25.24
N ALA A 190 -13.87 3.21 -25.23
CA ALA A 190 -14.90 2.59 -24.38
C ALA A 190 -15.09 1.07 -24.62
N ILE A 191 -14.67 0.55 -25.77
CA ILE A 191 -14.74 -0.88 -26.12
C ILE A 191 -13.37 -1.55 -25.92
N SER A 192 -12.31 -0.92 -26.42
CA SER A 192 -10.92 -1.37 -26.25
C SER A 192 -9.94 -0.21 -26.24
N GLN A 193 -9.09 -0.15 -25.21
CA GLN A 193 -7.93 0.73 -25.16
C GLN A 193 -6.73 0.19 -25.96
N ALA A 194 -6.74 -1.10 -26.32
CA ALA A 194 -5.68 -1.73 -27.12
C ALA A 194 -6.12 -1.94 -28.58
N PRO A 195 -5.18 -1.87 -29.56
CA PRO A 195 -5.46 -2.15 -30.97
C PRO A 195 -6.22 -3.46 -31.21
N PHE A 196 -7.34 -3.39 -31.93
CA PHE A 196 -8.12 -4.58 -32.26
C PHE A 196 -7.56 -5.27 -33.51
N LEU A 197 -6.55 -6.12 -33.28
CA LEU A 197 -5.85 -6.85 -34.34
C LEU A 197 -6.62 -8.09 -34.84
N LEU A 198 -6.67 -8.21 -36.15
CA LEU A 198 -7.39 -9.22 -36.92
C LEU A 198 -6.45 -9.93 -37.90
N ILE A 199 -6.77 -11.19 -38.18
CA ILE A 199 -6.26 -11.97 -39.33
C ILE A 199 -7.45 -12.39 -40.19
N THR A 200 -7.21 -12.82 -41.43
CA THR A 200 -8.29 -13.38 -42.25
C THR A 200 -8.82 -14.69 -41.65
N THR A 201 -10.13 -14.93 -41.73
CA THR A 201 -10.73 -16.20 -41.28
C THR A 201 -10.16 -17.39 -42.04
N MET A 202 -9.75 -17.21 -43.30
CA MET A 202 -9.06 -18.21 -44.12
C MET A 202 -7.72 -18.64 -43.50
N GLN A 203 -6.87 -17.68 -43.08
CA GLN A 203 -5.59 -18.01 -42.42
C GLN A 203 -5.81 -18.68 -41.06
N ALA A 204 -6.82 -18.24 -40.30
CA ALA A 204 -7.18 -18.88 -39.02
C ALA A 204 -7.66 -20.33 -39.21
N GLN A 205 -8.48 -20.59 -40.24
CA GLN A 205 -9.02 -21.91 -40.54
C GLN A 205 -7.93 -22.86 -41.06
N SER A 206 -7.10 -22.41 -42.01
CA SER A 206 -5.94 -23.14 -42.52
C SER A 206 -5.01 -23.63 -41.40
N PHE A 207 -4.77 -22.79 -40.38
CA PHE A 207 -3.99 -23.15 -39.23
C PHE A 207 -4.67 -24.18 -38.31
N LEU A 208 -6.01 -24.11 -38.11
CA LEU A 208 -6.73 -25.17 -37.41
C LEU A 208 -6.72 -26.49 -38.20
N ASP A 209 -6.77 -26.45 -39.52
CA ASP A 209 -6.73 -27.64 -40.37
C ASP A 209 -5.36 -28.34 -40.36
N GLU A 210 -4.27 -27.56 -40.25
CA GLU A 210 -2.93 -28.09 -39.96
C GLU A 210 -2.90 -28.80 -38.60
N ILE A 211 -3.43 -28.18 -37.54
CA ILE A 211 -3.50 -28.78 -36.20
C ILE A 211 -4.34 -30.06 -36.22
N ASN A 212 -5.50 -30.04 -36.91
CA ASN A 212 -6.40 -31.17 -37.08
C ASN A 212 -5.71 -32.35 -37.75
N SER A 213 -5.03 -32.09 -38.87
CA SER A 213 -4.28 -33.09 -39.64
C SER A 213 -3.12 -33.66 -38.83
N ALA A 214 -2.36 -32.81 -38.15
CA ALA A 214 -1.15 -33.19 -37.42
C ALA A 214 -1.41 -33.95 -36.11
N LEU A 215 -2.55 -33.73 -35.46
CA LEU A 215 -2.89 -34.32 -34.14
C LEU A 215 -4.14 -35.22 -34.14
N LYS A 216 -4.80 -35.38 -35.31
CA LYS A 216 -6.08 -36.09 -35.50
C LYS A 216 -7.22 -35.50 -34.68
N LEU A 217 -7.37 -34.18 -34.73
CA LEU A 217 -8.40 -33.40 -34.02
C LEU A 217 -9.49 -32.87 -34.97
N LYS A 218 -10.55 -32.29 -34.40
CA LYS A 218 -11.67 -31.65 -35.12
C LYS A 218 -11.96 -30.25 -34.56
N LEU A 219 -10.94 -29.40 -34.57
CA LEU A 219 -11.01 -27.99 -34.17
C LEU A 219 -11.68 -27.16 -35.27
N THR A 220 -12.49 -26.19 -34.86
CA THR A 220 -13.29 -25.33 -35.73
C THR A 220 -13.30 -23.90 -35.21
N LEU A 221 -13.55 -22.91 -36.07
CA LEU A 221 -13.80 -21.52 -35.67
C LEU A 221 -15.24 -21.27 -35.22
N THR A 222 -16.20 -22.11 -35.64
CA THR A 222 -17.63 -21.99 -35.33
C THR A 222 -18.12 -23.12 -34.40
N GLY A 223 -19.20 -22.86 -33.66
CA GLY A 223 -19.81 -23.82 -32.72
C GLY A 223 -20.16 -23.19 -31.36
N VAL A 224 -20.65 -24.02 -30.44
CA VAL A 224 -21.03 -23.60 -29.08
C VAL A 224 -19.84 -22.98 -28.35
N HIS A 225 -20.04 -21.82 -27.70
CA HIS A 225 -19.02 -21.06 -26.97
C HIS A 225 -17.90 -20.45 -27.85
N LYS A 226 -18.09 -20.35 -29.16
CA LYS A 226 -17.15 -19.75 -30.12
C LYS A 226 -17.66 -18.43 -30.72
N GLU A 227 -18.66 -17.81 -30.08
CA GLU A 227 -19.23 -16.54 -30.49
C GLU A 227 -18.14 -15.45 -30.44
N GLY A 228 -17.95 -14.71 -31.55
CA GLY A 228 -16.89 -13.71 -31.67
C GLY A 228 -15.51 -14.25 -32.11
N LEU A 229 -15.37 -15.53 -32.48
CA LEU A 229 -14.19 -15.98 -33.21
C LEU A 229 -14.19 -15.54 -34.68
N VAL A 230 -15.36 -15.33 -35.28
CA VAL A 230 -15.52 -14.91 -36.67
C VAL A 230 -16.34 -13.62 -36.70
N ILE A 231 -15.85 -12.61 -37.41
CA ILE A 231 -16.55 -11.36 -37.72
C ILE A 231 -16.74 -11.31 -39.23
N GLU A 232 -18.00 -11.32 -39.66
CA GLU A 232 -18.39 -11.08 -41.05
C GLU A 232 -18.88 -9.64 -41.24
N ILE A 233 -18.39 -8.99 -42.29
CA ILE A 233 -18.65 -7.57 -42.60
C ILE A 233 -19.23 -7.50 -44.02
N ASN A 234 -20.46 -7.98 -44.14
CA ASN A 234 -21.15 -8.19 -45.42
C ASN A 234 -21.98 -6.97 -45.85
N ASN A 235 -21.63 -5.76 -45.39
CA ASN A 235 -22.33 -4.50 -45.68
C ASN A 235 -21.31 -3.39 -45.96
N GLU A 236 -21.43 -2.74 -47.11
CA GLU A 236 -20.47 -1.74 -47.60
C GLU A 236 -20.45 -0.44 -46.78
N LYS A 237 -21.52 -0.17 -46.01
CA LYS A 237 -21.62 0.99 -45.12
C LYS A 237 -20.95 0.78 -43.75
N LEU A 238 -20.43 -0.42 -43.47
CA LEU A 238 -19.70 -0.72 -42.23
C LEU A 238 -18.19 -0.50 -42.42
N PRO A 239 -17.46 -0.10 -41.36
CA PRO A 239 -16.02 0.10 -41.45
C PRO A 239 -15.31 -1.24 -41.72
N ARG A 240 -14.49 -1.27 -42.77
CA ARG A 240 -13.69 -2.45 -43.13
C ARG A 240 -12.35 -2.44 -42.36
N PRO A 241 -11.85 -3.60 -41.89
CA PRO A 241 -10.52 -3.71 -41.32
C PRO A 241 -9.44 -3.26 -42.30
N LEU A 242 -8.55 -2.41 -41.82
CA LEU A 242 -7.46 -1.81 -42.58
C LEU A 242 -6.23 -2.71 -42.48
N TYR A 243 -5.60 -3.00 -43.62
CA TYR A 243 -4.41 -3.84 -43.68
C TYR A 243 -3.19 -3.10 -43.09
N LEU A 244 -2.56 -3.70 -42.07
CA LEU A 244 -1.34 -3.17 -41.45
C LEU A 244 -0.08 -3.61 -42.18
N GLY A 245 -0.08 -4.85 -42.66
CA GLY A 245 1.06 -5.51 -43.28
C GLY A 245 1.22 -6.98 -42.88
N ARG A 246 2.14 -7.65 -43.56
CA ARG A 246 2.54 -9.02 -43.30
C ARG A 246 3.55 -9.09 -42.15
N SER A 247 3.30 -10.00 -41.21
CA SER A 247 4.19 -10.32 -40.09
C SER A 247 4.63 -11.77 -40.15
N SER A 248 5.90 -12.05 -39.86
CA SER A 248 6.46 -13.41 -39.73
C SER A 248 7.26 -13.61 -38.43
N SER A 249 7.29 -12.60 -37.55
CA SER A 249 7.94 -12.67 -36.24
C SER A 249 7.22 -11.80 -35.19
N PRO A 250 7.41 -12.06 -33.88
CA PRO A 250 6.92 -11.21 -32.81
C PRO A 250 7.34 -9.74 -32.94
N ASP A 251 8.60 -9.47 -33.27
CA ASP A 251 9.12 -8.11 -33.44
C ASP A 251 8.48 -7.38 -34.62
N ARG A 252 8.23 -8.10 -35.73
CA ARG A 252 7.52 -7.53 -36.88
C ARG A 252 6.07 -7.24 -36.50
N LYS A 253 5.41 -8.11 -35.74
CA LYS A 253 4.05 -7.88 -35.23
C LYS A 253 3.99 -6.64 -34.33
N ALA A 254 4.94 -6.48 -33.40
CA ALA A 254 5.00 -5.33 -32.50
C ALA A 254 5.21 -4.01 -33.28
N ARG A 255 6.13 -3.99 -34.26
CA ARG A 255 6.34 -2.83 -35.13
C ARG A 255 5.11 -2.46 -35.97
N LEU A 256 4.30 -3.43 -36.39
CA LEU A 256 3.05 -3.19 -37.11
C LEU A 256 1.91 -2.71 -36.19
N GLU A 257 1.84 -3.24 -34.97
CA GLU A 257 0.86 -2.81 -33.95
C GLU A 257 1.13 -1.37 -33.47
N ASN A 258 2.40 -0.99 -33.30
CA ASN A 258 2.80 0.38 -32.94
C ASN A 258 2.51 1.44 -34.04
N ARG A 259 2.12 1.02 -35.25
CA ARG A 259 1.66 1.92 -36.32
C ARG A 259 0.14 2.16 -36.29
N VAL A 260 -0.59 1.49 -35.40
CA VAL A 260 -2.04 1.70 -35.24
C VAL A 260 -2.26 3.05 -34.53
N PRO A 261 -3.07 3.97 -35.08
CA PRO A 261 -3.42 5.22 -34.40
C PRO A 261 -4.14 4.98 -33.07
N SER A 262 -4.07 5.97 -32.17
CA SER A 262 -4.81 5.94 -30.90
C SER A 262 -6.30 5.61 -31.09
N PRO A 263 -6.94 4.83 -30.19
CA PRO A 263 -8.34 4.47 -30.36
C PRO A 263 -9.24 5.70 -30.33
N LEU A 264 -10.34 5.65 -31.08
CA LEU A 264 -11.25 6.79 -31.22
C LEU A 264 -12.05 7.01 -29.92
N GLU A 265 -12.54 8.23 -29.68
CA GLU A 265 -13.43 8.49 -28.53
C GLU A 265 -14.82 7.85 -28.75
N ASN A 266 -15.34 7.95 -29.97
CA ASN A 266 -16.59 7.35 -30.42
C ASN A 266 -16.41 6.66 -31.78
N TRP A 267 -17.45 6.02 -32.32
CA TRP A 267 -17.32 5.27 -33.58
C TRP A 267 -17.09 6.15 -34.83
N GLY A 268 -17.26 7.46 -34.75
CA GLY A 268 -17.16 8.40 -35.86
C GLY A 268 -18.45 8.53 -36.69
N PRO A 269 -18.47 9.40 -37.72
CA PRO A 269 -19.68 9.81 -38.41
C PRO A 269 -20.46 8.68 -39.10
N TRP A 270 -19.78 7.62 -39.55
CA TRP A 270 -20.43 6.50 -40.25
C TRP A 270 -21.51 5.81 -39.39
N ALA A 271 -21.38 5.81 -38.06
CA ALA A 271 -22.35 5.21 -37.15
C ALA A 271 -23.74 5.86 -37.22
N GLN A 272 -23.83 7.10 -37.71
CA GLN A 272 -25.09 7.81 -37.96
C GLN A 272 -25.64 7.58 -39.38
N LEU A 273 -24.83 7.05 -40.30
CA LEU A 273 -25.17 6.80 -41.71
C LEU A 273 -25.68 5.37 -41.99
N VAL A 274 -25.62 4.50 -40.97
CA VAL A 274 -26.16 3.13 -41.02
C VAL A 274 -27.45 3.00 -40.20
N GLU A 275 -28.30 2.07 -40.60
CA GLU A 275 -29.54 1.80 -39.89
C GLU A 275 -29.26 1.32 -38.44
N PRO A 276 -30.03 1.77 -37.43
CA PRO A 276 -29.72 1.50 -36.03
C PRO A 276 -29.62 0.01 -35.66
N HIS A 277 -30.33 -0.86 -36.38
CA HIS A 277 -30.26 -2.31 -36.15
C HIS A 277 -28.94 -2.91 -36.68
N VAL A 278 -28.49 -2.49 -37.87
CA VAL A 278 -27.21 -2.90 -38.49
C VAL A 278 -26.04 -2.45 -37.61
N PHE A 279 -26.07 -1.20 -37.13
CA PHE A 279 -25.06 -0.69 -36.20
C PHE A 279 -25.02 -1.52 -34.90
N LYS A 280 -26.16 -1.75 -34.26
CA LYS A 280 -26.25 -2.54 -33.01
C LYS A 280 -25.75 -3.97 -33.19
N GLU A 281 -26.04 -4.61 -34.33
CA GLU A 281 -25.57 -5.97 -34.62
C GLU A 281 -24.04 -6.00 -34.85
N PHE A 282 -23.51 -5.07 -35.64
CA PHE A 282 -22.07 -4.93 -35.85
C PHE A 282 -21.32 -4.65 -34.54
N GLU A 283 -21.80 -3.68 -33.76
CA GLU A 283 -21.21 -3.34 -32.47
C GLU A 283 -21.24 -4.53 -31.51
N LYS A 284 -22.33 -5.30 -31.49
CA LYS A 284 -22.44 -6.55 -30.73
C LYS A 284 -21.40 -7.58 -31.18
N LYS A 285 -21.23 -7.82 -32.49
CA LYS A 285 -20.21 -8.74 -33.04
C LYS A 285 -18.80 -8.31 -32.64
N VAL A 286 -18.48 -7.02 -32.73
CA VAL A 286 -17.16 -6.49 -32.32
C VAL A 286 -16.95 -6.61 -30.80
N LYS A 287 -17.94 -6.25 -29.98
CA LYS A 287 -17.91 -6.41 -28.51
C LYS A 287 -17.71 -7.87 -28.09
N GLN A 288 -18.43 -8.81 -28.72
CA GLN A 288 -18.24 -10.26 -28.51
C GLN A 288 -16.81 -10.69 -28.87
N SER A 289 -16.31 -10.25 -30.02
CA SER A 289 -14.97 -10.61 -30.50
C SER A 289 -13.85 -10.07 -29.61
N ILE A 290 -13.96 -8.83 -29.13
CA ILE A 290 -13.03 -8.23 -28.17
C ILE A 290 -13.14 -8.92 -26.80
N ALA A 291 -14.32 -9.38 -26.39
CA ALA A 291 -14.48 -10.22 -25.21
C ALA A 291 -13.77 -11.59 -25.36
N THR A 292 -13.60 -12.12 -26.57
CA THR A 292 -12.74 -13.31 -26.80
C THR A 292 -11.24 -13.02 -26.62
N ILE A 293 -10.79 -11.76 -26.78
CA ILE A 293 -9.39 -11.37 -26.52
C ILE A 293 -9.16 -11.24 -25.00
N LYS A 294 -10.05 -10.50 -24.34
CA LYS A 294 -10.03 -10.29 -22.88
C LYS A 294 -10.04 -11.66 -22.18
N ASN A 295 -9.20 -11.85 -21.18
CA ASN A 295 -9.31 -13.04 -20.34
C ASN A 295 -10.56 -12.87 -19.47
N LYS A 296 -11.36 -13.94 -19.30
CA LYS A 296 -12.44 -13.98 -18.31
C LYS A 296 -11.83 -13.85 -16.90
N ARG A 297 -11.60 -12.61 -16.43
CA ARG A 297 -11.32 -12.26 -15.02
C ARG A 297 -12.57 -12.46 -14.13
N HIS A 298 -13.43 -13.41 -14.49
CA HIS A 298 -14.87 -13.37 -14.24
C HIS A 298 -15.29 -13.71 -12.81
N ASN A 299 -14.32 -13.99 -11.92
CA ASN A 299 -14.53 -14.03 -10.46
C ASN A 299 -13.50 -13.20 -9.68
N LYS A 300 -12.42 -12.67 -10.30
CA LYS A 300 -11.36 -11.99 -9.54
C LYS A 300 -11.64 -10.51 -9.27
N GLN A 301 -12.39 -9.80 -10.12
CA GLN A 301 -12.72 -8.40 -9.82
C GLN A 301 -13.82 -8.32 -8.77
N ALA A 302 -15.00 -8.93 -9.00
CA ALA A 302 -16.07 -8.96 -8.01
C ALA A 302 -15.63 -9.53 -6.65
N ALA A 303 -14.77 -10.58 -6.61
CA ALA A 303 -14.23 -11.06 -5.33
C ALA A 303 -13.26 -10.07 -4.66
N ARG A 304 -12.48 -9.28 -5.43
CA ARG A 304 -11.67 -8.18 -4.88
C ARG A 304 -12.54 -7.05 -4.38
N ASP A 305 -13.58 -6.66 -5.12
CA ASP A 305 -14.49 -5.58 -4.73
C ASP A 305 -15.22 -5.97 -3.43
N VAL A 306 -15.68 -7.23 -3.31
CA VAL A 306 -16.25 -7.80 -2.07
C VAL A 306 -15.19 -7.89 -0.95
N GLN A 307 -13.94 -8.25 -1.25
CA GLN A 307 -12.87 -8.31 -0.24
C GLN A 307 -12.51 -6.90 0.28
N MET A 308 -12.41 -5.91 -0.60
CA MET A 308 -12.18 -4.51 -0.26
C MET A 308 -13.34 -3.97 0.58
N GLN A 309 -14.59 -4.26 0.20
CA GLN A 309 -15.77 -3.89 0.97
C GLN A 309 -15.73 -4.49 2.39
N LYS A 310 -15.42 -5.79 2.52
CA LYS A 310 -15.24 -6.44 3.83
C LYS A 310 -14.12 -5.80 4.66
N LEU A 311 -13.02 -5.38 4.04
CA LEU A 311 -11.91 -4.71 4.72
C LEU A 311 -12.30 -3.31 5.20
N HIS A 312 -13.02 -2.52 4.39
CA HIS A 312 -13.60 -1.24 4.84
C HIS A 312 -14.59 -1.42 6.00
N GLU A 313 -15.43 -2.45 5.96
CA GLU A 313 -16.32 -2.81 7.08
C GLU A 313 -15.53 -3.25 8.32
N SER A 314 -14.38 -3.92 8.15
CA SER A 314 -13.49 -4.30 9.24
C SER A 314 -12.80 -3.10 9.89
N LEU A 315 -12.33 -2.15 9.07
CA LEU A 315 -11.79 -0.86 9.51
C LEU A 315 -12.84 -0.08 10.32
N ALA A 316 -14.08 -0.05 9.81
CA ALA A 316 -15.20 0.58 10.49
C ALA A 316 -15.56 -0.10 11.83
N ARG A 317 -15.54 -1.44 11.91
CA ARG A 317 -15.75 -2.17 13.18
C ARG A 317 -14.63 -1.86 14.18
N ALA A 318 -13.38 -1.88 13.75
CA ALA A 318 -12.24 -1.53 14.60
C ALA A 318 -12.39 -0.10 15.17
N GLN A 319 -12.74 0.90 14.35
CA GLN A 319 -13.02 2.26 14.84
C GLN A 319 -14.13 2.31 15.90
N ALA A 320 -15.19 1.53 15.76
CA ALA A 320 -16.28 1.47 16.74
C ALA A 320 -15.87 0.74 18.03
N TYR A 321 -15.00 -0.28 17.93
CA TYR A 321 -14.38 -0.93 19.09
C TYR A 321 -13.50 0.03 19.91
N PHE A 322 -12.78 0.94 19.25
CA PHE A 322 -12.02 2.02 19.90
C PHE A 322 -12.87 3.25 20.28
N GLY A 323 -14.20 3.20 20.13
CA GLY A 323 -15.10 4.32 20.51
C GLY A 323 -14.92 5.58 19.66
N LEU A 324 -14.26 5.48 18.50
CA LEU A 324 -13.96 6.61 17.60
C LEU A 324 -15.17 6.99 16.73
N ARG A 325 -16.18 6.13 16.65
CA ARG A 325 -17.42 6.35 15.90
C ARG A 325 -18.61 5.69 16.60
N PRO A 326 -19.87 6.02 16.23
CA PRO A 326 -21.04 5.32 16.73
C PRO A 326 -20.95 3.80 16.49
N ALA A 327 -21.55 3.03 17.41
CA ALA A 327 -21.63 1.58 17.28
C ALA A 327 -22.33 1.17 15.96
N LEU A 328 -21.67 0.29 15.21
CA LEU A 328 -22.17 -0.18 13.92
C LEU A 328 -23.36 -1.11 14.12
N GLN A 329 -24.46 -0.75 13.45
CA GLN A 329 -25.69 -1.52 13.37
C GLN A 329 -25.89 -2.07 11.94
N PRO A 330 -26.33 -3.33 11.77
CA PRO A 330 -26.64 -3.89 10.46
C PRO A 330 -27.72 -3.08 9.73
N ASN A 331 -27.58 -2.95 8.41
CA ASN A 331 -28.57 -2.31 7.52
C ASN A 331 -28.86 -0.82 7.78
N VAL A 332 -28.04 -0.12 8.58
CA VAL A 332 -28.15 1.33 8.82
C VAL A 332 -27.00 2.04 8.13
N THR A 333 -27.28 3.14 7.41
CA THR A 333 -26.25 4.03 6.88
C THR A 333 -25.56 4.74 8.04
N GLN A 334 -24.31 4.36 8.31
CA GLN A 334 -23.52 4.86 9.44
C GLN A 334 -22.72 6.10 9.06
N PRO A 335 -22.57 7.11 9.94
CA PRO A 335 -21.73 8.27 9.67
C PRO A 335 -20.27 7.85 9.52
N SER A 336 -19.51 8.59 8.71
CA SER A 336 -18.12 8.29 8.36
C SER A 336 -17.21 9.51 8.54
N PHE A 337 -15.92 9.27 8.74
CA PHE A 337 -14.89 10.31 8.66
C PHE A 337 -14.68 10.76 7.20
N ALA A 338 -14.69 9.82 6.25
CA ALA A 338 -14.39 10.07 4.84
C ALA A 338 -15.43 10.97 4.12
N ASN A 339 -16.61 11.19 4.72
CA ASN A 339 -17.63 12.10 4.20
C ASN A 339 -17.92 13.28 5.16
N GLY A 340 -17.06 13.52 6.16
CA GLY A 340 -17.17 14.62 7.11
C GLY A 340 -18.33 14.53 8.10
N GLN A 341 -19.09 13.43 8.13
CA GLN A 341 -20.19 13.25 9.09
C GLN A 341 -19.70 12.97 10.52
N ILE A 342 -18.46 12.52 10.66
CA ILE A 342 -17.74 12.46 11.94
C ILE A 342 -16.57 13.45 11.87
N GLY A 343 -16.52 14.38 12.81
CA GLY A 343 -15.41 15.32 12.95
C GLY A 343 -14.15 14.66 13.49
N ALA A 344 -13.01 15.28 13.19
CA ALA A 344 -11.68 14.96 13.72
C ALA A 344 -11.70 14.72 15.24
N ILE A 345 -10.98 13.70 15.71
CA ILE A 345 -10.84 13.43 17.14
C ILE A 345 -9.84 14.38 17.82
N ASP A 346 -10.14 14.72 19.07
CA ASP A 346 -9.22 15.39 19.98
C ASP A 346 -8.56 14.33 20.87
N VAL A 347 -7.28 14.06 20.63
CA VAL A 347 -6.50 13.03 21.35
C VAL A 347 -6.23 13.39 22.81
N LEU A 348 -6.49 14.62 23.25
CA LEU A 348 -6.43 15.01 24.66
C LEU A 348 -7.74 14.81 25.43
N LYS A 349 -8.81 14.39 24.76
CA LYS A 349 -10.10 14.10 25.40
C LYS A 349 -10.41 12.60 25.35
N PRO A 350 -11.15 12.05 26.33
CA PRO A 350 -11.70 10.70 26.21
C PRO A 350 -12.59 10.61 24.98
N VAL A 351 -12.64 9.43 24.37
CA VAL A 351 -13.45 9.21 23.16
C VAL A 351 -14.94 9.40 23.43
N LYS A 352 -15.66 9.95 22.44
CA LYS A 352 -17.06 10.37 22.58
C LYS A 352 -18.05 9.20 22.65
N TRP A 353 -17.73 8.07 22.00
CA TRP A 353 -18.61 6.91 21.94
C TRP A 353 -18.09 5.78 22.81
N ALA A 354 -19.00 5.03 23.42
CA ALA A 354 -18.65 3.83 24.17
C ALA A 354 -18.00 2.78 23.25
N PHE A 355 -17.02 2.05 23.76
CA PHE A 355 -16.36 0.95 23.07
C PHE A 355 -17.37 -0.13 22.69
N GLN A 356 -17.68 -0.27 21.39
CA GLN A 356 -18.67 -1.26 20.94
C GLN A 356 -18.28 -2.67 21.38
N ASP A 357 -19.18 -3.40 22.04
CA ASP A 357 -18.97 -4.75 22.60
C ASP A 357 -17.81 -4.87 23.63
N ALA A 358 -17.11 -3.76 23.95
CA ALA A 358 -15.88 -3.69 24.74
C ALA A 358 -14.97 -4.94 24.60
N PRO A 359 -14.38 -5.19 23.41
CA PRO A 359 -13.55 -6.37 23.19
C PRO A 359 -12.21 -6.31 23.95
N ILE A 360 -11.53 -7.46 23.94
CA ILE A 360 -10.11 -7.57 24.25
C ILE A 360 -9.38 -7.85 22.95
N PHE A 361 -8.47 -6.96 22.55
CA PHE A 361 -7.57 -7.20 21.43
C PHE A 361 -6.40 -8.04 21.93
N ILE A 362 -6.13 -9.15 21.24
CA ILE A 362 -4.97 -10.01 21.50
C ILE A 362 -4.19 -10.09 20.20
N CYS A 363 -3.05 -9.41 20.15
CA CYS A 363 -2.10 -9.50 19.06
C CYS A 363 -1.18 -10.71 19.28
N VAL A 364 -0.92 -11.47 18.21
CA VAL A 364 0.09 -12.53 18.20
C VAL A 364 1.01 -12.34 17.00
N ASP A 365 2.26 -12.76 17.18
CA ASP A 365 3.32 -12.79 16.18
C ASP A 365 4.26 -13.95 16.53
N LEU A 366 4.81 -14.66 15.53
CA LEU A 366 5.62 -15.86 15.72
C LEU A 366 6.92 -15.80 14.90
N GLU A 367 8.03 -16.19 15.54
CA GLU A 367 9.28 -16.51 14.84
C GLU A 367 9.48 -18.02 14.74
N TRP A 368 10.05 -18.48 13.64
CA TRP A 368 10.38 -19.89 13.41
C TRP A 368 11.68 -20.04 12.62
N MET A 369 12.38 -21.15 12.86
CA MET A 369 13.64 -21.45 12.17
C MET A 369 13.41 -21.73 10.68
N ASP A 370 13.90 -20.86 9.80
CA ASP A 370 13.67 -20.89 8.34
C ASP A 370 13.90 -22.26 7.70
N ARG A 371 14.99 -22.93 8.11
CA ARG A 371 15.43 -24.21 7.54
C ARG A 371 14.50 -25.38 7.86
N TYR A 372 13.79 -25.33 8.98
CA TYR A 372 13.04 -26.47 9.52
C TYR A 372 11.55 -26.19 9.75
N GLY A 373 11.13 -24.92 9.71
CA GLY A 373 9.77 -24.49 10.03
C GLY A 373 9.38 -24.74 11.50
N TRP A 374 10.36 -24.87 12.39
CA TRP A 374 10.13 -25.13 13.81
C TRP A 374 9.93 -23.80 14.55
N LEU A 375 8.80 -23.69 15.24
CA LEU A 375 8.45 -22.54 16.07
C LEU A 375 9.52 -22.31 17.14
N THR A 376 10.12 -21.12 17.17
CA THR A 376 11.13 -20.73 18.15
C THR A 376 10.57 -19.77 19.19
N GLU A 377 9.71 -18.83 18.79
CA GLU A 377 9.23 -17.75 19.65
C GLU A 377 7.75 -17.43 19.38
N VAL A 378 7.03 -16.96 20.40
CA VAL A 378 5.65 -16.46 20.31
C VAL A 378 5.54 -15.15 21.07
N GLY A 379 5.23 -14.07 20.37
CA GLY A 379 4.83 -12.80 20.94
C GLY A 379 3.33 -12.76 21.20
N ILE A 380 2.95 -12.15 22.32
CA ILE A 380 1.54 -11.92 22.65
C ILE A 380 1.39 -10.55 23.30
N SER A 381 0.57 -9.68 22.72
CA SER A 381 0.26 -8.35 23.28
C SER A 381 -1.24 -8.14 23.43
N THR A 382 -1.69 -7.79 24.63
CA THR A 382 -3.12 -7.69 24.98
C THR A 382 -3.52 -6.26 25.32
N LEU A 383 -4.68 -5.82 24.83
CA LEU A 383 -5.31 -4.54 25.16
C LEU A 383 -6.81 -4.74 25.40
N ASP A 384 -7.25 -4.57 26.65
CA ASP A 384 -8.65 -4.65 27.07
C ASP A 384 -9.32 -3.27 26.95
N MET A 385 -10.38 -3.14 26.16
CA MET A 385 -11.07 -1.84 26.01
C MET A 385 -11.66 -1.30 27.32
N MET A 386 -11.94 -2.15 28.31
CA MET A 386 -12.36 -1.66 29.64
C MET A 386 -11.21 -1.01 30.42
N ASP A 387 -9.95 -1.29 30.12
CA ASP A 387 -8.80 -0.59 30.72
C ASP A 387 -8.59 0.81 30.11
N LEU A 388 -9.36 1.17 29.06
CA LEU A 388 -9.33 2.48 28.39
C LEU A 388 -10.51 3.39 28.79
N GLU A 389 -11.41 2.96 29.68
CA GLU A 389 -12.57 3.78 30.07
C GLU A 389 -12.14 5.06 30.79
N GLY A 390 -12.51 6.22 30.23
CA GLY A 390 -12.05 7.54 30.69
C GLY A 390 -10.60 7.88 30.34
N VAL A 391 -9.83 6.97 29.72
CA VAL A 391 -8.44 7.19 29.34
C VAL A 391 -8.39 7.88 27.98
N VAL A 392 -7.76 9.07 27.93
CA VAL A 392 -7.49 9.80 26.68
C VAL A 392 -6.56 8.98 25.77
N PRO A 393 -6.66 9.07 24.43
CA PRO A 393 -5.69 8.43 23.53
C PRO A 393 -4.25 8.92 23.76
N GLY A 394 -4.10 10.24 23.95
CA GLY A 394 -2.82 10.94 23.92
C GLY A 394 -2.23 11.04 22.50
N ASP A 395 -1.24 11.92 22.33
CA ASP A 395 -0.52 12.09 21.06
C ASP A 395 -0.06 10.72 20.51
N TYR A 396 -0.40 10.40 19.27
CA TYR A 396 -0.12 9.12 18.58
C TYR A 396 -0.66 7.85 19.27
N GLY A 397 -1.53 7.97 20.28
CA GLY A 397 -2.10 6.84 21.04
C GLY A 397 -1.29 6.42 22.27
N GLN A 398 -0.25 7.18 22.64
CA GLN A 398 0.71 6.81 23.69
C GLN A 398 0.10 6.48 25.06
N MET A 399 -1.07 7.03 25.42
CA MET A 399 -1.69 6.79 26.73
C MET A 399 -2.49 5.50 26.75
N TRP A 400 -3.12 5.13 25.63
CA TRP A 400 -3.70 3.80 25.45
C TRP A 400 -2.63 2.71 25.40
N MET A 401 -1.49 2.99 24.75
CA MET A 401 -0.38 2.04 24.68
C MET A 401 0.23 1.69 26.05
N LYS A 402 0.10 2.55 27.06
CA LYS A 402 0.48 2.23 28.46
C LYS A 402 -0.37 1.13 29.12
N GLN A 403 -1.55 0.82 28.56
CA GLN A 403 -2.42 -0.26 29.06
C GLN A 403 -2.16 -1.60 28.35
N VAL A 404 -1.32 -1.61 27.31
CA VAL A 404 -0.91 -2.84 26.63
C VAL A 404 -0.02 -3.67 27.55
N ARG A 405 -0.25 -4.98 27.57
CA ARG A 405 0.57 -5.95 28.30
C ARG A 405 1.13 -6.95 27.31
N SER A 406 2.45 -7.11 27.31
CA SER A 406 3.15 -7.98 26.36
C SER A 406 3.81 -9.17 27.06
N ARG A 407 3.96 -10.26 26.32
CA ARG A 407 4.71 -11.46 26.68
C ARG A 407 5.57 -11.88 25.51
N HIS A 408 6.73 -12.45 25.82
CA HIS A 408 7.58 -13.10 24.85
C HIS A 408 7.85 -14.53 25.31
N LEU A 409 7.32 -15.52 24.60
CA LEU A 409 7.50 -16.94 24.91
C LEU A 409 8.58 -17.51 24.01
N ARG A 410 9.65 -18.07 24.58
CA ARG A 410 10.73 -18.73 23.84
C ARG A 410 10.70 -20.23 24.06
N VAL A 411 10.80 -21.01 22.98
CA VAL A 411 10.80 -22.46 23.03
C VAL A 411 12.10 -22.97 23.65
N THR A 412 11.98 -23.70 24.76
CA THR A 412 13.12 -24.06 25.64
C THR A 412 14.15 -24.91 24.91
N GLU A 413 13.69 -25.83 24.07
CA GLU A 413 14.48 -26.74 23.24
C GLU A 413 15.30 -25.98 22.19
N PHE A 414 14.79 -24.86 21.67
CA PHE A 414 15.38 -24.08 20.58
C PHE A 414 15.94 -22.73 21.04
N ARG A 415 16.07 -22.49 22.35
CA ARG A 415 16.53 -21.23 22.95
C ARG A 415 17.87 -20.66 22.45
N HIS A 416 18.69 -21.52 21.85
CA HIS A 416 20.03 -21.23 21.34
C HIS A 416 20.02 -20.97 19.82
N TRP A 417 18.84 -21.01 19.19
CA TRP A 417 18.65 -20.74 17.79
C TRP A 417 18.38 -19.26 17.58
N VAL A 418 18.97 -18.73 16.50
CA VAL A 418 18.78 -17.37 16.00
C VAL A 418 18.73 -17.52 14.48
N ASN A 419 17.73 -16.94 13.81
CA ASN A 419 17.73 -16.88 12.35
C ASN A 419 18.83 -15.91 11.89
N ASP A 420 19.59 -16.32 10.88
CA ASP A 420 20.65 -15.54 10.23
C ASP A 420 20.53 -15.53 8.69
N THR A 421 19.52 -16.23 8.16
CA THR A 421 19.50 -16.67 6.75
C THR A 421 18.87 -15.65 5.81
N TYR A 422 17.75 -15.04 6.20
CA TYR A 422 17.10 -13.96 5.44
C TYR A 422 17.04 -12.63 6.22
N THR A 423 16.91 -12.70 7.54
CA THR A 423 17.00 -11.55 8.44
C THR A 423 17.53 -12.03 9.78
N THR A 424 18.36 -11.21 10.43
CA THR A 424 18.94 -11.54 11.74
C THR A 424 17.88 -11.42 12.83
N GLY A 425 17.56 -12.52 13.49
CA GLY A 425 16.62 -12.52 14.61
C GLY A 425 17.17 -11.82 15.86
N CYS A 426 16.30 -11.26 16.69
CA CYS A 426 16.64 -10.61 17.96
C CYS A 426 16.00 -11.28 19.22
N PRO A 427 16.15 -12.61 19.44
CA PRO A 427 15.53 -13.33 20.56
C PRO A 427 15.85 -12.81 21.97
N GLY A 428 16.97 -12.10 22.12
CA GLY A 428 17.47 -11.63 23.42
C GLY A 428 16.79 -10.35 23.93
N ASN A 429 16.32 -9.48 23.04
CA ASN A 429 16.03 -8.09 23.38
C ASN A 429 14.52 -7.80 23.43
N PHE A 430 13.77 -8.57 24.24
CA PHE A 430 12.36 -8.25 24.49
C PHE A 430 12.26 -6.96 25.33
N ARG A 431 11.67 -5.90 24.77
CA ARG A 431 11.65 -4.55 25.37
C ARG A 431 10.53 -4.32 26.37
N PHE A 432 9.56 -5.23 26.46
CA PHE A 432 8.31 -5.04 27.21
C PHE A 432 8.15 -6.00 28.40
N GLY A 433 9.25 -6.60 28.87
CA GLY A 433 9.29 -7.51 30.02
C GLY A 433 10.46 -8.48 29.94
N GLU A 434 10.33 -9.63 30.61
CA GLU A 434 11.28 -10.74 30.51
C GLU A 434 10.76 -11.83 29.55
N SER A 435 11.68 -12.54 28.90
CA SER A 435 11.34 -13.65 28.01
C SER A 435 11.05 -14.93 28.81
N GLU A 436 9.89 -15.53 28.60
CA GLU A 436 9.44 -16.74 29.30
C GLU A 436 9.87 -18.01 28.56
N MET A 437 10.53 -18.93 29.27
CA MET A 437 11.04 -20.18 28.69
C MET A 437 10.00 -21.29 28.81
N ILE A 438 9.41 -21.68 27.68
CA ILE A 438 8.29 -22.64 27.62
C ILE A 438 8.71 -23.91 26.87
N PRO A 439 8.42 -25.13 27.33
CA PRO A 439 8.65 -26.36 26.55
C PRO A 439 7.78 -26.39 25.30
N SER A 440 8.30 -26.91 24.18
CA SER A 440 7.61 -26.94 22.88
C SER A 440 6.22 -27.59 22.97
N ASN A 441 6.10 -28.67 23.75
CA ASN A 441 4.85 -29.41 23.98
C ASN A 441 3.79 -28.64 24.81
N ASP A 442 4.16 -27.52 25.44
CA ASP A 442 3.27 -26.70 26.28
C ASP A 442 2.93 -25.35 25.64
N ILE A 443 3.63 -24.92 24.58
CA ILE A 443 3.37 -23.65 23.86
C ILE A 443 1.89 -23.48 23.52
N GLY A 444 1.26 -24.46 22.86
CA GLY A 444 -0.15 -24.38 22.49
C GLY A 444 -1.09 -24.18 23.68
N LYS A 445 -0.76 -24.73 24.85
CA LYS A 445 -1.54 -24.58 26.10
C LYS A 445 -1.33 -23.21 26.75
N VAL A 446 -0.09 -22.71 26.75
CA VAL A 446 0.26 -21.40 27.31
C VAL A 446 -0.32 -20.27 26.46
N VAL A 447 -0.37 -20.44 25.13
CA VAL A 447 -1.07 -19.55 24.21
C VAL A 447 -2.59 -19.62 24.45
N ASP A 448 -3.19 -20.82 24.48
CA ASP A 448 -4.62 -21.01 24.75
C ASP A 448 -5.08 -20.31 26.04
N ALA A 449 -4.25 -20.30 27.08
CA ALA A 449 -4.56 -19.68 28.36
C ALA A 449 -4.77 -18.15 28.28
N VAL A 450 -4.12 -17.44 27.34
CA VAL A 450 -4.27 -15.98 27.18
C VAL A 450 -5.64 -15.62 26.59
N PHE A 451 -6.30 -16.54 25.89
CA PHE A 451 -7.65 -16.35 25.33
C PHE A 451 -8.77 -16.73 26.30
N HIS A 452 -8.46 -16.89 27.59
CA HIS A 452 -9.42 -17.21 28.66
C HIS A 452 -9.25 -16.23 29.83
N PRO A 453 -10.29 -15.98 30.64
CA PRO A 453 -10.19 -15.10 31.81
C PRO A 453 -9.01 -15.49 32.72
N PRO A 454 -8.16 -14.53 33.15
CA PRO A 454 -8.37 -13.07 33.09
C PRO A 454 -7.88 -12.36 31.80
N TYR A 455 -7.57 -13.10 30.74
CA TYR A 455 -7.01 -12.63 29.45
C TYR A 455 -5.63 -11.97 29.53
N MET A 456 -4.89 -12.31 30.59
CA MET A 456 -3.55 -11.81 30.87
C MET A 456 -2.87 -12.73 31.89
N VAL A 457 -1.55 -12.64 32.00
CA VAL A 457 -0.85 -13.25 33.15
C VAL A 457 -1.09 -12.38 34.39
N PRO A 458 -1.53 -12.97 35.53
CA PRO A 458 -1.61 -12.25 36.79
C PRO A 458 -0.23 -11.75 37.22
N ILE A 459 -0.10 -10.44 37.49
CA ILE A 459 1.06 -9.94 38.24
C ILE A 459 0.99 -10.57 39.64
N LYS A 460 2.10 -11.13 40.14
CA LYS A 460 2.15 -12.00 41.33
C LYS A 460 1.52 -11.43 42.61
N GLU A 461 1.32 -10.12 42.69
CA GLU A 461 0.77 -9.39 43.85
C GLU A 461 -0.47 -8.55 43.52
N GLY A 462 -0.93 -8.58 42.26
CA GLY A 462 -2.05 -7.75 41.79
C GLY A 462 -3.42 -8.38 42.04
N LYS A 463 -4.31 -7.71 42.78
CA LYS A 463 -5.72 -8.11 42.89
C LYS A 463 -6.40 -7.94 41.53
N ILE A 464 -6.68 -9.05 40.85
CA ILE A 464 -7.42 -9.04 39.58
C ILE A 464 -8.83 -8.51 39.81
N THR A 465 -9.23 -7.52 39.01
CA THR A 465 -10.57 -6.94 39.01
C THR A 465 -11.62 -7.95 38.55
N SER A 466 -12.82 -7.91 39.14
CA SER A 466 -13.87 -8.91 38.88
C SER A 466 -14.32 -8.97 37.42
N TYR A 467 -14.31 -7.84 36.70
CA TYR A 467 -14.69 -7.80 35.27
C TYR A 467 -13.73 -8.59 34.37
N LYS A 468 -12.44 -8.71 34.74
CA LYS A 468 -11.47 -9.51 33.97
C LYS A 468 -11.71 -11.01 34.09
N GLN A 469 -12.34 -11.47 35.17
CA GLN A 469 -12.73 -12.87 35.37
C GLN A 469 -13.95 -13.30 34.54
N GLN A 470 -14.65 -12.35 33.89
CA GLN A 470 -15.82 -12.64 33.06
C GLN A 470 -15.40 -13.06 31.65
N LYS A 471 -16.20 -13.90 30.98
CA LYS A 471 -15.98 -14.21 29.55
C LYS A 471 -16.28 -12.97 28.70
N ARG A 472 -15.38 -12.66 27.77
CA ARG A 472 -15.40 -11.45 26.93
C ARG A 472 -15.14 -11.78 25.46
N THR A 473 -15.57 -10.88 24.58
CA THR A 473 -15.28 -10.94 23.14
C THR A 473 -13.79 -10.73 22.89
N VAL A 474 -13.13 -11.65 22.18
CA VAL A 474 -11.74 -11.46 21.74
C VAL A 474 -11.69 -11.08 20.26
N ILE A 475 -10.82 -10.13 19.92
CA ILE A 475 -10.42 -9.78 18.55
C ILE A 475 -8.96 -10.19 18.40
N LEU A 476 -8.67 -11.09 17.45
CA LEU A 476 -7.30 -11.51 17.15
C LEU A 476 -6.67 -10.46 16.24
N VAL A 477 -5.46 -10.01 16.57
CA VAL A 477 -4.68 -9.04 15.79
C VAL A 477 -3.35 -9.68 15.38
N GLY A 478 -2.79 -9.25 14.27
CA GLY A 478 -1.43 -9.59 13.87
C GLY A 478 -1.08 -9.03 12.49
N PHE A 479 0.07 -9.44 11.97
CA PHE A 479 0.64 -8.90 10.75
C PHE A 479 0.88 -10.06 9.75
N ASP A 480 0.03 -10.18 8.73
CA ASP A 480 0.03 -11.34 7.80
C ASP A 480 -0.18 -12.72 8.45
N LEU A 481 -1.08 -12.76 9.47
CA LEU A 481 -1.46 -13.87 10.37
C LEU A 481 -1.61 -15.31 9.84
N HIS A 482 -1.56 -15.55 8.53
CA HIS A 482 -1.74 -16.86 7.93
C HIS A 482 -0.63 -17.85 8.36
N GLY A 483 0.61 -17.37 8.49
CA GLY A 483 1.73 -18.15 9.02
C GLY A 483 1.48 -18.54 10.48
N ASP A 484 1.24 -17.54 11.32
CA ASP A 484 1.03 -17.64 12.77
C ASP A 484 -0.05 -18.64 13.13
N ILE A 485 -1.24 -18.50 12.52
CA ILE A 485 -2.37 -19.40 12.74
C ILE A 485 -1.99 -20.83 12.38
N SER A 486 -1.29 -21.03 11.26
CA SER A 486 -0.85 -22.36 10.82
C SER A 486 0.17 -22.99 11.78
N HIS A 487 1.08 -22.20 12.35
CA HIS A 487 2.07 -22.68 13.32
C HIS A 487 1.43 -22.99 14.68
N LEU A 488 0.53 -22.15 15.18
CA LEU A 488 -0.18 -22.40 16.45
C LEU A 488 -1.15 -23.60 16.38
N GLN A 489 -1.78 -23.84 15.23
CA GLN A 489 -2.56 -25.06 14.99
C GLN A 489 -1.68 -26.32 15.07
N ARG A 490 -0.49 -26.30 14.45
CA ARG A 490 0.49 -27.40 14.54
C ARG A 490 1.06 -27.58 15.96
N ALA A 491 1.23 -26.49 16.72
CA ALA A 491 1.59 -26.51 18.13
C ALA A 491 0.44 -27.00 19.06
N GLY A 492 -0.69 -27.43 18.51
CA GLY A 492 -1.78 -28.06 19.26
C GLY A 492 -2.71 -27.09 19.99
N SER A 493 -2.64 -25.78 19.72
CA SER A 493 -3.54 -24.80 20.34
C SER A 493 -5.00 -25.09 19.97
N LYS A 494 -5.87 -25.22 20.98
CA LYS A 494 -7.30 -25.47 20.80
C LYS A 494 -8.05 -24.21 20.36
N VAL A 495 -7.59 -23.03 20.74
CA VAL A 495 -8.16 -21.76 20.28
C VAL A 495 -7.97 -21.64 18.77
N PHE A 496 -6.74 -21.80 18.29
CA PHE A 496 -6.41 -21.63 16.88
C PHE A 496 -6.96 -22.77 16.00
N ASN A 497 -7.08 -23.99 16.53
CA ASN A 497 -7.79 -25.10 15.87
C ASN A 497 -9.32 -24.93 15.83
N ASN A 498 -9.90 -23.95 16.55
CA ASN A 498 -11.34 -23.66 16.57
C ASN A 498 -11.73 -22.31 15.98
N LEU A 499 -10.77 -21.55 15.41
CA LEU A 499 -11.06 -20.31 14.69
C LEU A 499 -12.14 -20.51 13.60
N GLY A 500 -13.04 -19.54 13.48
CA GLY A 500 -14.16 -19.56 12.54
C GLY A 500 -15.30 -20.53 12.88
N LYS A 501 -15.19 -21.33 13.96
CA LYS A 501 -16.30 -22.20 14.43
C LYS A 501 -17.21 -21.43 15.40
N PRO A 502 -18.50 -21.82 15.57
CA PRO A 502 -19.41 -21.18 16.52
C PRO A 502 -18.96 -21.21 17.99
N SER A 503 -18.04 -22.11 18.35
CA SER A 503 -17.43 -22.22 19.68
C SER A 503 -16.13 -21.42 19.84
N SER A 504 -15.74 -20.62 18.85
CA SER A 504 -14.54 -19.76 18.91
C SER A 504 -14.73 -18.64 19.93
N VAL A 505 -13.71 -18.41 20.78
CA VAL A 505 -13.64 -17.22 21.65
C VAL A 505 -13.21 -15.97 20.88
N VAL A 506 -12.46 -16.16 19.79
CA VAL A 506 -12.12 -15.10 18.83
C VAL A 506 -13.33 -14.87 17.91
N ARG A 507 -13.85 -13.65 17.91
CA ARG A 507 -15.00 -13.22 17.09
C ARG A 507 -14.59 -12.92 15.65
N GLU A 508 -13.51 -12.17 15.48
CA GLU A 508 -12.92 -11.87 14.18
C GLU A 508 -11.42 -11.63 14.29
N THR A 509 -10.79 -11.43 13.12
CA THR A 509 -9.34 -11.33 12.97
C THR A 509 -9.01 -10.08 12.16
N LEU A 510 -8.09 -9.26 12.68
CA LEU A 510 -7.61 -8.04 12.04
C LEU A 510 -6.15 -8.23 11.62
N ASP A 511 -5.93 -8.34 10.31
CA ASP A 511 -4.60 -8.26 9.70
C ASP A 511 -4.26 -6.78 9.48
N VAL A 512 -3.35 -6.24 10.29
CA VAL A 512 -3.00 -4.81 10.28
C VAL A 512 -2.37 -4.42 8.95
N ALA A 513 -1.66 -5.33 8.28
CA ALA A 513 -1.07 -5.08 6.97
C ALA A 513 -2.13 -4.88 5.87
N GLU A 514 -3.24 -5.63 5.91
CA GLU A 514 -4.38 -5.40 4.99
C GLU A 514 -5.15 -4.13 5.34
N LEU A 515 -5.38 -3.83 6.63
CA LEU A 515 -6.07 -2.62 7.06
C LEU A 515 -5.30 -1.35 6.62
N TYR A 516 -3.99 -1.31 6.88
CA TYR A 516 -3.12 -0.20 6.45
C TYR A 516 -3.10 -0.09 4.92
N ARG A 517 -2.93 -1.21 4.20
CA ARG A 517 -2.91 -1.22 2.73
C ARG A 517 -4.19 -0.64 2.13
N VAL A 518 -5.35 -0.96 2.71
CA VAL A 518 -6.65 -0.43 2.25
C VAL A 518 -6.79 1.05 2.55
N ASP A 519 -6.43 1.49 3.76
CA ASP A 519 -6.49 2.90 4.16
C ASP A 519 -5.56 3.80 3.32
N ALA A 520 -4.32 3.37 3.11
CA ALA A 520 -3.33 4.08 2.30
C ALA A 520 -3.58 3.98 0.77
N GLY A 521 -4.62 3.25 0.33
CA GLY A 521 -4.91 3.05 -1.09
C GLY A 521 -3.88 2.22 -1.85
N GLU A 522 -3.07 1.42 -1.14
CA GLU A 522 -1.89 0.76 -1.69
C GLU A 522 -2.21 -0.56 -2.41
N SER A 523 -1.43 -0.82 -3.46
CA SER A 523 -1.62 -2.02 -4.30
C SER A 523 -1.03 -3.30 -3.69
N GLN A 524 -0.09 -3.19 -2.74
CA GLN A 524 0.64 -4.28 -2.07
C GLN A 524 0.76 -4.00 -0.57
N LYS A 525 0.91 -5.03 0.25
CA LYS A 525 1.26 -4.86 1.68
C LYS A 525 2.68 -4.30 1.81
N ARG A 526 2.93 -3.50 2.84
CA ARG A 526 4.30 -3.16 3.30
C ARG A 526 4.78 -4.18 4.33
N GLY A 527 6.09 -4.23 4.58
CA GLY A 527 6.65 -4.90 5.75
C GLY A 527 6.46 -4.07 7.03
N LEU A 528 6.53 -4.71 8.20
CA LEU A 528 6.22 -4.11 9.50
C LEU A 528 7.04 -2.83 9.77
N ARG A 529 8.37 -2.88 9.64
CA ARG A 529 9.27 -1.70 9.82
C ARG A 529 8.84 -0.50 8.96
N ALA A 530 8.57 -0.72 7.67
CA ALA A 530 8.18 0.34 6.74
C ALA A 530 6.79 0.91 7.05
N MET A 531 5.85 0.09 7.52
CA MET A 531 4.54 0.57 7.97
C MET A 531 4.67 1.41 9.25
N LEU A 532 5.49 0.97 10.22
CA LEU A 532 5.74 1.70 11.47
C LEU A 532 6.39 3.07 11.21
N GLY A 533 7.37 3.14 10.31
CA GLY A 533 7.96 4.41 9.85
C GLY A 533 6.92 5.37 9.25
N ASN A 534 6.04 4.88 8.36
CA ASN A 534 4.95 5.68 7.78
C ASN A 534 3.85 6.09 8.78
N LEU A 535 3.79 5.44 9.94
CA LEU A 535 2.91 5.78 11.06
C LEU A 535 3.63 6.63 12.12
N ASN A 536 4.90 6.97 11.89
CA ASN A 536 5.81 7.68 12.80
C ASN A 536 5.94 7.00 14.17
N ILE A 537 6.01 5.67 14.17
CA ILE A 537 6.33 4.84 15.33
C ILE A 537 7.80 4.44 15.24
N LEU A 538 8.62 4.91 16.19
CA LEU A 538 9.96 4.36 16.38
C LEU A 538 9.86 2.91 16.87
N CYS A 539 10.54 2.03 16.16
CA CYS A 539 10.63 0.61 16.48
C CYS A 539 12.09 0.16 16.47
N ALA A 540 12.41 -0.78 17.36
CA ALA A 540 13.75 -1.29 17.60
C ALA A 540 13.64 -2.73 18.11
N ASP A 541 14.67 -3.55 17.88
CA ASP A 541 14.63 -4.99 18.16
C ASP A 541 13.40 -5.69 17.54
N LEU A 542 13.10 -5.40 16.28
CA LEU A 542 12.21 -6.23 15.45
C LEU A 542 12.88 -7.59 15.19
N HIS A 543 12.09 -8.59 14.77
CA HIS A 543 12.48 -10.01 14.79
C HIS A 543 12.68 -10.53 16.23
N ASN A 544 11.89 -9.98 17.13
CA ASN A 544 11.62 -10.48 18.46
C ASN A 544 10.11 -10.53 18.56
N ALA A 545 9.53 -11.73 18.49
CA ALA A 545 8.09 -11.89 18.32
C ALA A 545 7.27 -11.07 19.35
N GLY A 546 7.77 -10.96 20.61
CA GLY A 546 7.15 -10.14 21.65
C GLY A 546 7.15 -8.63 21.37
N ASN A 547 8.20 -8.10 20.75
CA ASN A 547 8.25 -6.72 20.29
C ASN A 547 7.37 -6.52 19.05
N ASP A 548 7.41 -7.45 18.08
CA ASP A 548 6.65 -7.37 16.82
C ASP A 548 5.13 -7.44 17.08
N ALA A 549 4.67 -8.26 18.03
CA ALA A 549 3.29 -8.24 18.51
C ALA A 549 2.90 -6.92 19.19
N TYR A 550 3.80 -6.28 19.94
CA TYR A 550 3.54 -4.97 20.56
C TYR A 550 3.45 -3.87 19.50
N PHE A 551 4.41 -3.80 18.59
CA PHE A 551 4.45 -2.77 17.56
C PHE A 551 3.32 -2.94 16.54
N THR A 552 2.88 -4.16 16.25
CA THR A 552 1.69 -4.43 15.43
C THR A 552 0.41 -3.91 16.09
N LEU A 553 0.25 -4.11 17.40
CA LEU A 553 -0.88 -3.54 18.15
C LEU A 553 -0.80 -2.01 18.26
N HIS A 554 0.41 -1.46 18.38
CA HIS A 554 0.66 -0.01 18.31
C HIS A 554 0.26 0.55 16.94
N ALA A 555 0.64 -0.12 15.85
CA ALA A 555 0.26 0.25 14.49
C ALA A 555 -1.26 0.24 14.30
N LEU A 556 -1.98 -0.74 14.86
CA LEU A 556 -3.44 -0.76 14.83
C LEU A 556 -4.03 0.47 15.55
N VAL A 557 -3.61 0.76 16.78
CA VAL A 557 -4.08 1.94 17.55
C VAL A 557 -3.78 3.22 16.77
N ARG A 558 -2.54 3.38 16.31
CA ARG A 558 -2.07 4.56 15.58
C ARG A 558 -2.79 4.78 14.26
N LEU A 559 -3.08 3.71 13.53
CA LEU A 559 -3.90 3.72 12.31
C LEU A 559 -5.33 4.17 12.65
N MET A 560 -5.97 3.58 13.66
CA MET A 560 -7.35 3.93 14.03
C MET A 560 -7.50 5.43 14.36
N LEU A 561 -6.54 6.02 15.08
CA LEU A 561 -6.52 7.45 15.36
C LEU A 561 -6.27 8.30 14.11
N ARG A 562 -5.36 7.88 13.22
CA ARG A 562 -5.09 8.53 11.91
C ARG A 562 -6.35 8.59 11.04
N VAL A 563 -7.06 7.47 10.87
CA VAL A 563 -8.30 7.42 10.06
C VAL A 563 -9.44 8.20 10.73
N ALA A 564 -9.40 8.35 12.05
CA ALA A 564 -10.30 9.23 12.79
C ALA A 564 -9.95 10.73 12.69
N GLY A 565 -8.96 11.07 11.84
CA GLY A 565 -8.57 12.45 11.56
C GLY A 565 -8.00 13.16 12.77
N GLU A 566 -7.24 12.47 13.63
CA GLU A 566 -6.54 13.13 14.74
C GLU A 566 -5.80 14.39 14.28
N LYS A 567 -5.83 15.44 15.11
CA LYS A 567 -4.93 16.58 14.97
C LYS A 567 -3.71 16.33 15.87
N PRO A 568 -2.50 16.11 15.33
CA PRO A 568 -1.31 15.94 16.15
C PRO A 568 -1.02 17.20 16.95
N TRP A 569 -0.50 17.05 18.17
CA TRP A 569 -0.39 18.19 19.07
C TRP A 569 0.66 19.20 18.56
N GLY A 570 0.28 20.46 18.31
CA GLY A 570 1.21 21.51 17.87
C GLY A 570 1.29 21.78 16.37
N TYR A 571 0.33 21.29 15.57
CA TYR A 571 -0.07 22.00 14.34
C TYR A 571 -1.21 22.95 14.68
N GLU A 572 -0.88 24.04 15.39
CA GLU A 572 -1.78 25.20 15.37
C GLU A 572 -1.68 25.81 13.98
N ASP A 573 -2.85 26.04 13.36
CA ASP A 573 -2.93 26.86 12.15
C ASP A 573 -2.33 28.22 12.51
N GLY A 574 -1.24 28.62 11.85
CA GLY A 574 -0.63 29.93 12.09
C GLY A 574 -1.69 31.00 11.91
N GLU A 575 -1.85 31.88 12.91
CA GLU A 575 -2.85 32.95 12.87
C GLU A 575 -2.72 33.68 11.53
N PRO A 576 -3.84 33.91 10.80
CA PRO A 576 -3.77 34.53 9.49
C PRO A 576 -3.10 35.89 9.63
N ASN A 577 -2.01 36.09 8.90
CA ASN A 577 -1.16 37.28 8.92
C ASN A 577 -2.00 38.55 9.09
N VAL A 578 -1.99 39.13 10.29
CA VAL A 578 -2.53 40.46 10.51
C VAL A 578 -1.43 41.42 10.06
N ASP A 579 -1.57 41.94 8.84
CA ASP A 579 -0.61 42.91 8.28
C ASP A 579 -0.41 44.07 9.26
N PRO A 580 0.83 44.37 9.68
CA PRO A 580 1.10 45.52 10.52
C PRO A 580 0.96 46.82 9.72
N GLU A 581 0.43 47.85 10.39
CA GLU A 581 0.42 49.26 9.97
C GLU A 581 -0.54 49.68 8.84
N VAL A 582 -1.78 50.01 9.23
CA VAL A 582 -2.48 51.19 8.68
C VAL A 582 -2.78 52.13 9.84
N GLU A 583 -2.14 53.30 9.88
CA GLU A 583 -2.41 54.34 10.90
C GLU A 583 -3.87 54.83 10.84
N PRO A 584 -4.61 54.81 11.96
CA PRO A 584 -5.80 55.63 12.12
C PRO A 584 -5.39 57.02 12.65
N LYS A 585 -5.51 58.04 11.81
CA LYS A 585 -5.40 59.44 12.27
C LYS A 585 -6.61 59.86 13.11
N ASP A 586 -6.34 60.83 13.97
CA ASP A 586 -7.27 61.71 14.68
C ASP A 586 -8.11 61.12 15.85
N ASN A 587 -7.58 61.38 17.06
CA ASN A 587 -8.33 61.43 18.32
C ASN A 587 -9.48 62.47 18.27
N PRO A 588 -10.48 62.31 19.13
CA PRO A 588 -10.54 63.27 20.25
C PRO A 588 -10.62 62.62 21.64
N LYS A 589 -9.93 63.27 22.58
CA LYS A 589 -9.77 62.85 24.00
C LYS A 589 -11.08 62.93 24.79
N VAL A 590 -11.28 61.99 25.72
CA VAL A 590 -11.99 62.21 26.98
C VAL A 590 -11.16 61.66 28.14
N THR A 591 -11.17 62.37 29.28
CA THR A 591 -10.18 62.23 30.36
C THR A 591 -10.60 61.24 31.46
N ILE A 592 -9.58 60.68 32.10
CA ILE A 592 -9.59 59.64 33.15
C ILE A 592 -10.34 60.06 34.43
N ASN A 593 -10.88 59.11 35.19
CA ASN A 593 -10.83 59.18 36.66
C ASN A 593 -10.52 57.80 37.29
N PRO A 594 -9.41 57.61 38.02
CA PRO A 594 -9.01 56.30 38.54
C PRO A 594 -9.40 56.16 40.01
N LYS A 595 -10.55 55.55 40.32
CA LYS A 595 -10.96 55.30 41.72
C LYS A 595 -11.70 54.01 42.04
N ASP A 596 -12.04 53.19 41.06
CA ASP A 596 -12.78 51.94 41.29
C ASP A 596 -11.89 50.70 41.08
N LYS A 597 -11.23 50.31 42.17
CA LYS A 597 -10.79 48.92 42.44
C LYS A 597 -11.44 48.48 43.75
N PRO A 598 -12.00 47.27 43.79
CA PRO A 598 -11.99 46.45 45.00
C PRO A 598 -11.21 45.14 44.77
N ASP A 599 -10.50 44.71 45.81
CA ASP A 599 -9.67 43.51 45.82
C ASP A 599 -10.46 42.21 46.04
N PHE A 600 -9.74 41.10 45.84
CA PHE A 600 -10.15 39.73 46.16
C PHE A 600 -10.14 39.45 47.68
N GLU A 601 -10.67 38.29 48.07
CA GLU A 601 -10.64 37.68 49.43
C GLU A 601 -11.56 38.27 50.53
N SER A 602 -12.74 37.65 50.70
CA SER A 602 -13.38 37.42 52.02
C SER A 602 -14.54 36.42 51.90
N MET A 603 -14.82 35.68 52.97
CA MET A 603 -15.97 34.77 53.19
C MET A 603 -15.93 33.39 52.50
N ALA A 604 -15.02 32.54 52.97
CA ALA A 604 -15.35 31.13 53.19
C ALA A 604 -15.57 30.89 54.70
N ALA A 605 -16.82 30.64 55.14
CA ALA A 605 -17.18 29.96 56.39
C ALA A 605 -18.70 29.79 56.53
N GLN A 606 -19.15 28.66 57.09
CA GLN A 606 -20.52 28.34 57.56
C GLN A 606 -21.59 28.25 56.44
N PHE A 607 -22.11 27.08 56.08
CA PHE A 607 -22.73 26.08 56.95
C PHE A 607 -22.60 24.63 56.42
N GLU A 608 -22.29 23.69 57.33
CA GLU A 608 -22.47 22.24 57.14
C GLU A 608 -23.64 21.70 57.99
N GLU A 609 -23.95 20.42 57.80
CA GLU A 609 -24.75 19.50 58.65
C GLU A 609 -26.30 19.45 58.53
N ALA A 610 -26.73 18.49 57.69
CA ALA A 610 -27.45 17.26 58.10
C ALA A 610 -28.84 17.32 58.82
N GLY A 611 -29.91 17.33 58.01
CA GLY A 611 -30.86 16.21 57.84
C GLY A 611 -31.73 15.64 58.99
N ASN A 612 -33.06 15.55 58.75
CA ASN A 612 -33.86 14.30 58.89
C ASN A 612 -35.34 14.44 58.43
N LYS A 613 -35.86 13.43 57.70
CA LYS A 613 -37.29 13.00 57.58
C LYS A 613 -38.34 14.01 57.02
N THR A 614 -39.44 13.63 56.33
CA THR A 614 -40.08 12.34 55.98
C THR A 614 -41.00 12.53 54.75
N ASP A 615 -41.37 11.44 54.06
CA ASP A 615 -42.49 11.27 53.08
C ASP A 615 -42.59 12.29 51.89
N ASP A 616 -42.73 11.89 50.62
CA ASP A 616 -43.68 10.92 50.07
C ASP A 616 -43.25 10.42 48.66
N THR A 617 -43.85 9.31 48.21
CA THR A 617 -43.76 8.74 46.84
C THR A 617 -45.14 8.71 46.19
N PRO A 618 -45.33 8.41 44.86
CA PRO A 618 -44.45 8.51 43.68
C PRO A 618 -45.18 9.25 42.51
N VAL A 619 -44.65 9.21 41.26
CA VAL A 619 -45.37 8.76 40.03
C VAL A 619 -44.46 8.84 38.79
N TRP A 620 -44.70 7.93 37.83
CA TRP A 620 -43.98 7.77 36.55
C TRP A 620 -44.52 8.64 35.39
N SER A 621 -43.72 8.70 34.32
CA SER A 621 -43.99 9.03 32.89
C SER A 621 -43.34 10.34 32.45
N HIS A 622 -42.53 10.38 31.39
CA HIS A 622 -42.67 9.69 30.10
C HIS A 622 -41.33 9.35 29.41
#